data_AF-A0A357Y9Z8-F1
#
_entry.id   AF-A0A357Y9Z8-F1
#
_cell.length_a   1.000
_cell.length_b   1.000
_cell.length_c   1.000
_cell.angle_alpha   90.00
_cell.angle_beta   90.00
_cell.angle_gamma   90.00
#
_symmetry.space_group_name_H-M   'P 1'
#
loop_
_entity.id
_entity.type
_entity.pdbx_description
1 polymer ?
#
loop_
_entity_poly.entity_id
_entity_poly.type
_entity_poly.pdbx_seq_one_letter_code
_entity_poly.pdbx_strand_id
1 'polypeptide(L)'
;MYWCLNIVTEKKDYPAAVLIRGAFNETGHFDGPGKLSRHFHIDKSLNAKKLGKSSGLWIAAPKGRASPRLKIGAGKRIGVDYAGRWAKKPWRFYVKI
;
A
#
# COMPACT_ATOMS: atom_id res chain seq x y z
N MET A 1 9.65 5.65 15.46
CA MET A 1 8.85 4.44 15.14
C MET A 1 8.18 4.64 13.77
N TYR A 2 8.06 3.60 12.95
CA TYR A 2 7.38 3.64 11.65
C TYR A 2 6.24 2.63 11.63
N TRP A 3 5.17 2.91 10.89
CA TRP A 3 4.04 2.02 10.70
C TRP A 3 3.99 1.53 9.24
N CYS A 4 3.37 0.37 9.00
CA CYS A 4 3.13 -0.15 7.66
C CYS A 4 1.62 -0.27 7.44
N LEU A 5 1.11 0.40 6.40
CA LEU A 5 -0.31 0.35 6.05
C LEU A 5 -0.61 -0.88 5.21
N ASN A 6 -1.32 -1.84 5.79
CA ASN A 6 -1.83 -3.03 5.09
C ASN A 6 -3.35 -2.95 5.00
N ILE A 7 -3.91 -3.34 3.85
CA ILE A 7 -5.35 -3.48 3.66
C ILE A 7 -5.64 -4.96 3.47
N VAL A 8 -6.44 -5.55 4.37
CA VAL A 8 -6.90 -6.94 4.25
C VAL A 8 -7.95 -7.02 3.16
N THR A 9 -7.74 -7.90 2.18
CA THR A 9 -8.60 -8.02 0.98
C THR A 9 -9.37 -9.33 0.92
N GLU A 10 -9.13 -10.21 1.87
CA GLU A 10 -9.66 -11.58 1.89
C GLU A 10 -10.56 -11.82 3.10
N LYS A 11 -11.25 -12.96 3.09
CA LYS A 11 -12.09 -13.38 4.20
C LYS A 11 -11.28 -13.52 5.50
N LYS A 12 -12.00 -13.41 6.63
CA LYS A 12 -11.44 -13.68 7.95
C LYS A 12 -10.70 -15.04 7.94
N ASP A 13 -9.58 -15.08 8.65
CA ASP A 13 -8.71 -16.26 8.82
C ASP A 13 -7.96 -16.70 7.55
N TYR A 14 -7.99 -15.89 6.48
CA TYR A 14 -7.07 -16.02 5.35
C TYR A 14 -5.95 -14.96 5.43
N PRO A 15 -4.66 -15.35 5.59
CA PRO A 15 -3.58 -14.41 5.91
C PRO A 15 -3.06 -13.67 4.67
N ALA A 16 -3.91 -12.84 4.06
CA ALA A 16 -3.56 -12.01 2.92
C ALA A 16 -3.95 -10.55 3.10
N ALA A 17 -3.04 -9.66 2.69
CA ALA A 17 -3.25 -8.23 2.68
C ALA A 17 -2.36 -7.59 1.61
N VAL A 18 -2.74 -6.38 1.19
CA VAL A 18 -1.94 -5.53 0.30
C VAL A 18 -1.24 -4.48 1.14
N LEU A 19 0.10 -4.48 1.10
CA LEU A 19 0.91 -3.43 1.70
C LEU A 19 0.99 -2.23 0.75
N ILE A 20 0.58 -1.06 1.22
CA ILE A 20 0.78 0.20 0.49
C ILE A 20 2.21 0.67 0.70
N ARG A 21 3.05 0.49 -0.32
CA ARG A 21 4.49 0.77 -0.22
C ARG A 21 4.88 2.17 -0.61
N GLY A 22 4.06 2.84 -1.40
CA GLY A 22 4.33 4.22 -1.76
C GLY A 22 3.16 4.90 -2.43
N ALA A 23 3.25 6.21 -2.46
CA ALA A 23 2.30 7.12 -3.06
C ALA A 23 3.07 8.32 -3.62
N PHE A 24 2.46 9.05 -4.54
CA PHE A 24 3.00 10.30 -5.04
C PHE A 24 1.84 11.28 -5.21
N ASN A 25 2.15 12.56 -5.09
CA ASN A 25 1.24 13.67 -5.34
C ASN A 25 2.05 14.89 -5.81
N GLU A 26 1.38 16.04 -5.94
CA GLU A 26 1.99 17.32 -6.31
C GLU A 26 3.18 17.72 -5.42
N THR A 27 3.22 17.24 -4.17
CA THR A 27 4.24 17.62 -3.17
C THR A 27 5.42 16.66 -3.10
N GLY A 28 5.37 15.54 -3.82
CA GLY A 28 6.50 14.65 -4.00
C GLY A 28 6.17 13.16 -3.96
N HIS A 29 7.22 12.36 -3.77
CA HIS A 29 7.18 10.91 -3.77
C HIS A 29 7.41 10.35 -2.37
N PHE A 30 6.51 9.48 -1.93
CA PHE A 30 6.59 8.73 -0.69
C PHE A 30 6.91 7.28 -1.05
N ASP A 31 8.18 6.99 -1.33
CA ASP A 31 8.69 5.75 -1.92
C ASP A 31 9.01 4.63 -0.91
N GLY A 32 8.45 4.71 0.29
CA GLY A 32 8.61 3.67 1.31
C GLY A 32 7.44 3.63 2.29
N PRO A 33 7.09 2.44 2.83
CA PRO A 33 5.91 2.28 3.68
C PRO A 33 5.97 3.15 4.94
N GLY A 34 7.16 3.30 5.55
CA GLY A 34 7.33 4.18 6.71
C GLY A 34 7.31 5.68 6.38
N LYS A 35 7.80 6.09 5.19
CA LYS A 35 7.71 7.48 4.72
C LYS A 35 6.24 7.85 4.47
N LEU A 36 5.52 6.94 3.81
CA LEU A 36 4.09 7.06 3.55
C LEU A 36 3.30 7.14 4.87
N SER A 37 3.55 6.22 5.81
CA SER A 37 2.82 6.22 7.09
C SER A 37 3.05 7.52 7.86
N ARG A 38 4.28 8.04 7.85
CA ARG A 38 4.61 9.32 8.51
C ARG A 38 3.90 10.49 7.83
N HIS A 39 3.92 10.55 6.51
CA HIS A 39 3.31 11.66 5.76
C HIS A 39 1.78 11.72 5.97
N PHE A 40 1.10 10.57 5.96
CA PHE A 40 -0.35 10.50 6.14
C PHE A 40 -0.80 10.33 7.60
N HIS A 41 0.11 10.51 8.57
CA HIS A 41 -0.19 10.32 10.00
C HIS A 41 -0.85 8.96 10.33
N ILE A 42 -0.46 7.91 9.62
CA ILE A 42 -0.92 6.54 9.88
C ILE A 42 -0.20 6.03 11.12
N ASP A 43 -0.97 5.61 12.12
CA ASP A 43 -0.48 4.99 13.34
C ASP A 43 -1.28 3.75 13.77
N LYS A 44 -0.95 3.21 14.95
CA LYS A 44 -1.58 2.00 15.49
C LYS A 44 -3.09 2.15 15.72
N SER A 45 -3.61 3.37 15.88
CA SER A 45 -5.03 3.61 16.16
C SER A 45 -5.93 3.20 14.99
N LEU A 46 -5.37 3.01 13.80
CA LEU A 46 -6.07 2.52 12.60
C LEU A 46 -6.04 0.99 12.46
N ASN A 47 -5.26 0.29 13.29
CA ASN A 47 -5.15 -1.16 13.21
C ASN A 47 -6.49 -1.85 13.46
N ALA A 48 -6.80 -2.87 12.67
CA ALA A 48 -8.07 -3.62 12.69
C ALA A 48 -9.36 -2.78 12.45
N LYS A 49 -9.25 -1.50 12.11
CA LYS A 49 -10.40 -0.70 11.70
C LYS A 49 -10.79 -1.02 10.26
N LYS A 50 -12.10 -1.01 9.99
CA LYS A 50 -12.60 -1.05 8.61
C LYS A 50 -12.18 0.22 7.88
N LEU A 51 -11.76 0.07 6.63
CA LEU A 51 -11.54 1.18 5.72
C LEU A 51 -12.87 1.91 5.51
N GLY A 52 -12.88 3.25 5.64
CA GLY A 52 -14.06 4.07 5.45
C GLY A 52 -13.93 5.45 6.06
N LYS A 53 -14.82 6.37 5.68
CA LYS A 53 -14.82 7.73 6.22
C LYS A 53 -14.93 7.76 7.76
N SER A 54 -15.65 6.80 8.34
CA SER A 54 -15.81 6.67 9.80
C SER A 54 -14.50 6.34 10.54
N SER A 55 -13.53 5.69 9.89
CA SER A 55 -12.21 5.45 10.49
C SER A 55 -11.21 6.56 10.21
N GLY A 56 -11.58 7.55 9.39
CA GLY A 56 -10.68 8.62 8.93
C GLY A 56 -9.73 8.19 7.81
N LEU A 57 -9.80 6.94 7.34
CA LEU A 57 -8.97 6.41 6.25
C LEU A 57 -9.85 5.72 5.22
N TRP A 58 -9.83 6.20 3.98
CA TRP A 58 -10.59 5.62 2.88
C TRP A 58 -9.83 5.69 1.56
N ILE A 59 -10.18 4.82 0.62
CA ILE A 59 -9.75 4.90 -0.78
C ILE A 59 -10.86 5.62 -1.55
N ALA A 60 -10.51 6.63 -2.33
CA ALA A 60 -11.43 7.37 -3.17
C ALA A 60 -11.18 7.07 -4.65
N ALA A 61 -12.25 7.02 -5.43
CA ALA A 61 -12.12 7.10 -6.88
C ALA A 61 -11.56 8.47 -7.29
N PRO A 62 -10.74 8.55 -8.35
CA PRO A 62 -10.27 9.83 -8.86
C PRO A 62 -11.45 10.74 -9.24
N LYS A 63 -11.33 12.04 -8.94
CA LYS A 63 -12.28 13.05 -9.40
C LYS A 63 -11.98 13.38 -10.87
N GLY A 64 -12.85 13.03 -11.81
CA GLY A 64 -12.72 13.39 -13.23
C GLY A 64 -12.43 12.20 -14.17
N ARG A 65 -11.82 12.49 -15.35
CA ARG A 65 -11.56 11.50 -16.41
C ARG A 65 -10.77 10.30 -15.89
N ALA A 66 -11.05 9.15 -16.51
CA ALA A 66 -10.40 7.86 -16.26
C ALA A 66 -8.91 8.03 -16.01
N SER A 67 -8.40 7.37 -14.97
CA SER A 67 -6.97 7.33 -14.64
C SER A 67 -6.18 7.15 -15.93
N PRO A 68 -5.12 7.97 -16.20
CA PRO A 68 -4.28 7.76 -17.37
C PRO A 68 -3.90 6.29 -17.44
N ARG A 69 -3.79 5.68 -18.63
CA ARG A 69 -3.42 4.26 -18.76
C ARG A 69 -2.08 4.03 -18.05
N LEU A 70 -2.13 3.66 -16.77
CA LEU A 70 -0.96 3.51 -15.93
C LEU A 70 -0.25 2.25 -16.41
N LYS A 71 1.01 2.39 -16.79
CA LYS A 71 1.85 1.24 -17.05
C LYS A 71 2.20 0.62 -15.70
N ILE A 72 1.70 -0.57 -15.43
CA ILE A 72 2.00 -1.28 -14.17
C ILE A 72 3.17 -2.24 -14.39
N GLY A 73 4.19 -2.13 -13.54
CA GLY A 73 5.26 -3.10 -13.41
C GLY A 73 4.98 -4.09 -12.28
N ALA A 74 5.60 -5.27 -12.36
CA ALA A 74 5.59 -6.28 -11.32
C ALA A 74 7.02 -6.73 -11.03
N GLY A 75 7.37 -6.94 -9.76
CA GLY A 75 8.70 -7.37 -9.35
C GLY A 75 8.71 -8.03 -7.97
N LYS A 76 9.90 -8.47 -7.54
CA LYS A 76 10.10 -9.03 -6.21
C LYS A 76 9.73 -8.02 -5.13
N ARG A 77 9.22 -8.51 -4.00
CA ARG A 77 8.96 -7.70 -2.79
C ARG A 77 10.30 -7.30 -2.16
N ILE A 78 10.31 -6.19 -1.42
CA ILE A 78 11.52 -5.63 -0.78
C ILE A 78 11.56 -6.07 0.68
N GLY A 79 12.74 -6.47 1.17
CA GLY A 79 12.97 -6.80 2.59
C GLY A 79 12.32 -8.12 3.01
N VAL A 80 12.23 -9.09 2.09
CA VAL A 80 11.62 -10.41 2.33
C VAL A 80 12.55 -11.56 1.94
N ASP A 81 13.87 -11.36 1.96
CA ASP A 81 14.84 -12.38 1.54
C ASP A 81 14.76 -13.65 2.41
N TYR A 82 14.30 -13.50 3.66
CA TYR A 82 13.99 -14.60 4.57
C TYR A 82 12.83 -15.50 4.10
N ALA A 83 12.03 -15.09 3.10
CA ALA A 83 10.84 -15.81 2.68
C ALA A 83 11.11 -16.94 1.66
N GLY A 84 12.38 -17.33 1.46
CA GLY A 84 12.78 -18.44 0.60
C GLY A 84 12.23 -18.31 -0.82
N ARG A 85 11.53 -19.36 -1.31
CA ARG A 85 10.93 -19.34 -2.66
C ARG A 85 9.94 -18.18 -2.88
N TRP A 86 9.31 -17.67 -1.82
CA TRP A 86 8.33 -16.59 -1.90
C TRP A 86 8.98 -15.22 -2.08
N ALA A 87 10.27 -15.06 -1.76
CA ALA A 87 11.02 -13.84 -2.03
C ALA A 87 11.15 -13.57 -3.55
N LYS A 88 11.14 -14.65 -4.36
CA LYS A 88 11.28 -14.58 -5.82
C LYS A 88 9.98 -14.24 -6.54
N LYS A 89 8.82 -14.29 -5.87
CA LYS A 89 7.51 -14.06 -6.50
C LYS A 89 7.33 -12.59 -6.90
N PRO A 90 6.74 -12.28 -8.07
CA PRO A 90 6.53 -10.92 -8.56
C PRO A 90 5.32 -10.26 -7.91
N TRP A 91 5.29 -10.20 -6.58
CA TRP A 91 4.15 -9.72 -5.78
C TRP A 91 4.33 -8.28 -5.26
N ARG A 92 5.14 -7.49 -5.96
CA ARG A 92 5.21 -6.03 -5.79
C ARG A 92 4.80 -5.38 -7.09
N PHE A 93 3.70 -4.64 -7.06
CA PHE A 93 3.20 -3.88 -8.19
C PHE A 93 3.53 -2.40 -8.01
N TYR A 94 3.87 -1.70 -9.09
CA TYR A 94 4.23 -0.28 -9.07
C TYR A 94 3.91 0.39 -10.40
N VAL A 95 3.65 1.69 -10.36
CA VAL A 95 3.50 2.51 -11.56
C VAL A 95 4.87 2.70 -12.20
N LYS A 96 5.00 2.40 -13.49
CA LYS A 96 6.14 2.78 -14.30
C LYS A 96 5.96 4.25 -14.66
N ILE A 97 6.78 5.09 -14.04
CA ILE A 97 6.90 6.52 -14.34
C ILE A 97 7.83 6.65 -15.55
#